data_AF-A0A1Q5LQH2-F1
#
_entry.id   AF-A0A1Q5LQH2-F1
#
_cell.length_a   1.000
_cell.length_b   1.000
_cell.length_c   1.000
_cell.angle_alpha   90.00
_cell.angle_beta   90.00
_cell.angle_gamma   90.00
#
_symmetry.space_group_name_H-M   'P 1'
#
loop_
_entity.id
_entity.type
_entity.pdbx_description
1 polymer ?
#
loop_
_entity_poly.entity_id
_entity_poly.type
_entity_poly.pdbx_seq_one_letter_code
_entity_poly.pdbx_strand_id
1 'polypeptide(L)'
;MEHPCEEPRLPAPRGPLSSAVEDHLRGTGPLPPDEEVAAAPVYGDDLQLALYLCYELHYRGFAGVAADREWDPELLRVRAALEDRFLTALRADARRHDDVDEALAGILVEPVDGTGVSHFLRDKGELWHVREYAAQRSLYHLKEADPHAWVLPRLWGRAKAAMAAVEFDEYGGGRADRVHARLFADLMTDLGLDTAYGRYLDAACAELLVTVNLMSLFGLRRSLRGALVGHFATVEITSSPGSRRLAEAMRRTGAGPAAEYFYDEHVEADAVHEQVVRHEVVAGLLEVEPHLAADIAFGVDATVFAEDRLGERLLADWGAGRSSLRTPLSQEFAHAS
;
A
#
# COMPACT_ATOMS: atom_id res chain seq x y z
N MET A 1 15.60 17.83 13.54
CA MET A 1 16.45 16.65 13.77
C MET A 1 16.66 16.03 12.40
N GLU A 2 17.90 15.99 11.91
CA GLU A 2 18.21 15.33 10.63
C GLU A 2 17.80 13.86 10.77
N HIS A 3 16.79 13.42 10.02
CA HIS A 3 16.56 11.99 9.82
C HIS A 3 17.61 11.57 8.78
N PRO A 4 18.69 10.85 9.15
CA PRO A 4 19.52 10.27 8.13
C PRO A 4 18.59 9.36 7.32
N CYS A 5 18.48 9.61 6.02
CA CYS A 5 17.76 8.76 5.10
C CYS A 5 18.57 7.46 4.97
N GLU A 6 18.50 6.62 6.00
CA GLU A 6 19.09 5.29 5.98
C GLU A 6 18.12 4.36 5.27
N GLU A 7 18.64 3.67 4.27
CA GLU A 7 17.94 2.59 3.59
C GLU A 7 17.53 1.52 4.62
N PRO A 8 16.37 0.87 4.44
CA PRO A 8 15.91 -0.16 5.36
C PRO A 8 16.89 -1.35 5.35
N ARG A 9 16.97 -2.07 6.46
CA ARG A 9 17.68 -3.35 6.49
C ARG A 9 16.84 -4.42 5.80
N LEU A 10 17.53 -5.43 5.25
CA LEU A 10 16.86 -6.65 4.82
C LEU A 10 16.17 -7.32 6.03
N PRO A 11 14.89 -7.74 5.89
CA PRO A 11 14.14 -8.43 6.94
C PRO A 11 14.62 -9.87 7.10
N ALA A 12 14.10 -10.59 8.10
CA ALA A 12 14.26 -12.03 8.19
C ALA A 12 13.44 -12.73 7.08
N PRO A 13 14.01 -13.75 6.41
CA PRO A 13 13.31 -14.46 5.37
C PRO A 13 12.14 -15.27 5.95
N ARG A 14 11.07 -15.41 5.18
CA ARG A 14 9.82 -16.10 5.57
C ARG A 14 9.67 -17.47 4.90
N GLY A 15 10.64 -17.89 4.11
CA GLY A 15 10.71 -19.19 3.45
C GLY A 15 11.80 -19.26 2.39
N PRO A 16 11.83 -20.34 1.57
CA PRO A 16 12.85 -20.56 0.56
C PRO A 16 12.98 -19.42 -0.47
N LEU A 17 11.86 -18.84 -0.92
CA LEU A 17 11.88 -17.80 -1.96
C LEU A 17 12.52 -16.51 -1.45
N SER A 18 12.03 -16.00 -0.32
CA SER A 18 12.55 -14.78 0.30
C SER A 18 13.99 -14.95 0.75
N SER A 19 14.38 -16.12 1.26
CA SER A 19 15.77 -16.45 1.59
C SER A 19 16.69 -16.40 0.37
N ALA A 20 16.29 -17.01 -0.74
CA ALA A 20 17.10 -17.05 -1.95
C ALA A 20 17.24 -15.66 -2.61
N VAL A 21 16.17 -14.86 -2.61
CA VAL A 21 16.23 -13.46 -3.07
C VAL A 21 17.18 -12.65 -2.18
N GLU A 22 17.06 -12.76 -0.86
CA GLU A 22 17.90 -12.05 0.10
C GLU A 22 19.39 -12.43 -0.04
N ASP A 23 19.70 -13.72 -0.17
CA ASP A 23 21.06 -14.23 -0.41
C ASP A 23 21.62 -13.71 -1.75
N HIS A 24 20.80 -13.67 -2.80
CA HIS A 24 21.22 -13.10 -4.08
C HIS A 24 21.52 -11.60 -3.98
N LEU A 25 20.68 -10.83 -3.27
CA LEU A 25 20.90 -9.40 -3.05
C LEU A 25 22.20 -9.13 -2.29
N ARG A 26 22.60 -10.03 -1.38
CA ARG A 26 23.90 -9.99 -0.68
C ARG A 26 25.07 -10.55 -1.51
N GLY A 27 24.81 -11.16 -2.65
CA GLY A 27 25.82 -11.84 -3.46
C GLY A 27 26.34 -13.14 -2.83
N THR A 28 25.57 -13.77 -1.95
CA THR A 28 25.94 -14.97 -1.18
C THR A 28 25.31 -16.26 -1.68
N GLY A 29 24.27 -16.19 -2.52
CA GLY A 29 23.56 -17.37 -3.01
C GLY A 29 22.87 -17.17 -4.36
N PRO A 30 22.33 -18.26 -4.94
CA PRO A 30 21.56 -18.20 -6.18
C PRO A 30 20.13 -17.70 -5.93
N LEU A 31 19.48 -17.25 -7.00
CA LEU A 31 18.04 -16.95 -7.02
C LEU A 31 17.20 -18.24 -6.92
N PRO A 32 15.93 -18.13 -6.47
CA PRO A 32 15.07 -19.30 -6.32
C PRO A 32 14.78 -19.96 -7.68
N PRO A 33 14.68 -21.29 -7.74
CA PRO A 33 14.33 -22.00 -8.96
C PRO A 33 12.85 -21.82 -9.33
N ASP A 34 12.54 -21.89 -10.62
CA ASP A 34 11.18 -21.66 -11.14
C ASP A 34 10.14 -22.63 -10.57
N GLU A 35 10.55 -23.84 -10.20
CA GLU A 35 9.67 -24.85 -9.58
C GLU A 35 9.22 -24.45 -8.17
N GLU A 36 10.08 -23.80 -7.39
CA GLU A 36 9.72 -23.29 -6.07
C GLU A 36 8.77 -22.09 -6.19
N VAL A 37 9.03 -21.20 -7.15
CA VAL A 37 8.13 -20.08 -7.48
C VAL A 37 6.75 -20.61 -7.91
N ALA A 38 6.73 -21.65 -8.73
CA ALA A 38 5.49 -22.27 -9.20
C ALA A 38 4.71 -22.97 -8.07
N ALA A 39 5.39 -23.56 -7.08
CA ALA A 39 4.75 -24.28 -5.99
C ALA A 39 4.26 -23.38 -4.84
N ALA A 40 4.82 -22.17 -4.68
CA ALA A 40 4.51 -21.31 -3.56
C ALA A 40 3.04 -20.82 -3.53
N PRO A 41 2.42 -20.70 -2.33
CA PRO A 41 1.13 -20.04 -2.17
C PRO A 41 1.20 -18.58 -2.58
N VAL A 42 0.38 -18.16 -3.54
CA VAL A 42 0.46 -16.83 -4.18
C VAL A 42 0.23 -15.65 -3.22
N TYR A 43 -0.65 -15.80 -2.23
CA TYR A 43 -0.85 -14.79 -1.17
C TYR A 43 -0.09 -15.14 0.12
N GLY A 44 0.80 -16.13 0.07
CA GLY A 44 1.58 -16.58 1.21
C GLY A 44 2.74 -15.63 1.53
N ASP A 45 3.15 -15.64 2.80
CA ASP A 45 4.22 -14.80 3.33
C ASP A 45 5.52 -14.83 2.54
N ASP A 46 5.97 -16.02 2.14
CA ASP A 46 7.28 -16.18 1.49
C ASP A 46 7.31 -15.54 0.10
N LEU A 47 6.29 -15.82 -0.74
CA LEU A 47 6.19 -15.24 -2.07
C LEU A 47 5.99 -13.73 -2.01
N GLN A 48 5.10 -13.26 -1.13
CA GLN A 48 4.81 -11.83 -1.01
C GLN A 48 6.00 -11.05 -0.45
N LEU A 49 6.78 -11.63 0.46
CA LEU A 49 8.03 -11.00 0.90
C LEU A 49 9.08 -10.99 -0.21
N ALA A 50 9.29 -12.11 -0.91
CA ALA A 50 10.24 -12.17 -2.04
C ALA A 50 9.91 -11.11 -3.11
N LEU A 51 8.62 -10.95 -3.42
CA LEU A 51 8.15 -9.93 -4.37
C LEU A 51 8.35 -8.50 -3.84
N TYR A 52 8.08 -8.26 -2.56
CA TYR A 52 8.34 -6.96 -1.92
C TYR A 52 9.83 -6.58 -2.02
N LEU A 53 10.74 -7.52 -1.72
CA LEU A 53 12.18 -7.29 -1.81
C LEU A 53 12.60 -6.90 -3.24
N CYS A 54 11.98 -7.51 -4.26
CA CYS A 54 12.25 -7.16 -5.66
C CYS A 54 11.75 -5.75 -6.02
N TYR A 55 10.62 -5.31 -5.46
CA TYR A 55 10.06 -3.99 -5.74
C TYR A 55 10.78 -2.87 -5.01
N GLU A 56 11.24 -3.11 -3.79
CA GLU A 56 11.85 -2.06 -2.97
C GLU A 56 13.15 -1.50 -3.57
N LEU A 57 13.80 -2.27 -4.46
CA LEU A 57 14.94 -1.81 -5.27
C LEU A 57 14.62 -0.64 -6.21
N HIS A 58 13.34 -0.45 -6.57
CA HIS A 58 12.90 0.68 -7.39
C HIS A 58 12.43 1.89 -6.58
N TYR A 59 12.56 1.82 -5.25
CA TYR A 59 12.27 2.93 -4.34
C TYR A 59 13.54 3.31 -3.58
N ARG A 60 13.68 2.92 -2.31
CA ARG A 60 14.82 3.27 -1.47
C ARG A 60 15.86 2.15 -1.34
N GLY A 61 15.63 0.99 -1.94
CA GLY A 61 16.54 -0.15 -1.86
C GLY A 61 16.70 -0.68 -0.43
N PHE A 62 17.86 -1.28 -0.14
CA PHE A 62 18.19 -1.81 1.18
C PHE A 62 19.64 -1.53 1.53
N ALA A 63 19.90 -1.27 2.81
CA ALA A 63 21.23 -1.01 3.32
C ALA A 63 22.18 -2.18 2.99
N GLY A 64 23.28 -1.87 2.30
CA GLY A 64 24.30 -2.84 1.90
C GLY A 64 23.97 -3.63 0.63
N VAL A 65 22.87 -3.33 -0.06
CA VAL A 65 22.56 -3.86 -1.39
C VAL A 65 22.99 -2.83 -2.44
N ALA A 66 23.68 -3.27 -3.49
CA ALA A 66 24.12 -2.37 -4.54
C ALA A 66 22.92 -1.83 -5.34
N ALA A 67 22.87 -0.52 -5.60
CA ALA A 67 21.74 0.12 -6.28
C ALA A 67 21.50 -0.41 -7.71
N ASP A 68 22.54 -0.88 -8.39
CA ASP A 68 22.45 -1.48 -9.73
C ASP A 68 21.71 -2.82 -9.76
N ARG A 69 21.45 -3.44 -8.60
CA ARG A 69 20.64 -4.66 -8.48
C ARG A 69 19.21 -4.47 -8.98
N GLU A 70 18.70 -3.23 -9.02
CA GLU A 70 17.39 -2.94 -9.61
C GLU A 70 17.29 -3.40 -11.09
N TRP A 71 18.43 -3.48 -11.79
CA TRP A 71 18.52 -3.88 -13.20
C TRP A 71 19.19 -5.25 -13.42
N ASP A 72 19.39 -6.04 -12.36
CA ASP A 72 19.94 -7.39 -12.47
C ASP A 72 19.01 -8.28 -13.32
N PRO A 73 19.45 -8.76 -14.50
CA PRO A 73 18.56 -9.49 -15.42
C PRO A 73 17.98 -10.77 -14.84
N GLU A 74 18.73 -11.49 -13.99
CA GLU A 74 18.25 -12.74 -13.40
C GLU A 74 17.23 -12.45 -12.30
N LEU A 75 17.44 -11.38 -11.52
CA LEU A 75 16.46 -10.94 -10.53
C LEU A 75 15.16 -10.49 -11.19
N LEU A 76 15.26 -9.74 -12.31
CA LEU A 76 14.10 -9.33 -13.10
C LEU A 76 13.33 -10.52 -13.69
N ARG A 77 14.04 -11.59 -14.08
CA ARG A 77 13.43 -12.85 -14.54
C ARG A 77 12.60 -13.52 -13.43
N VAL A 78 13.15 -13.59 -12.21
CA VAL A 78 12.44 -14.13 -11.03
C VAL A 78 11.25 -13.25 -10.65
N ARG A 79 11.43 -11.92 -10.62
CA ARG A 79 10.34 -10.98 -10.35
C ARG A 79 9.20 -11.16 -11.35
N ALA A 80 9.50 -11.27 -12.64
CA ALA A 80 8.47 -11.50 -13.66
C ALA A 80 7.66 -12.77 -13.42
N ALA A 81 8.30 -13.86 -12.99
CA ALA A 81 7.61 -15.11 -12.64
C ALA A 81 6.70 -14.97 -11.41
N LEU A 82 7.17 -14.28 -10.36
CA LEU A 82 6.38 -13.96 -9.16
C LEU A 82 5.17 -13.06 -9.51
N GLU A 83 5.40 -12.02 -10.32
CA GLU A 83 4.38 -11.10 -10.82
C GLU A 83 3.31 -11.82 -11.65
N ASP A 84 3.71 -12.71 -12.56
CA ASP A 84 2.77 -13.43 -13.42
C ASP A 84 1.86 -14.37 -12.60
N ARG A 85 2.42 -15.01 -11.56
CA ARG A 85 1.64 -15.79 -10.59
C ARG A 85 0.66 -14.91 -9.83
N PHE A 86 1.13 -13.78 -9.31
CA PHE A 86 0.32 -12.85 -8.52
C PHE A 86 -0.81 -12.23 -9.34
N LEU A 87 -0.50 -11.71 -10.54
CA LEU A 87 -1.47 -11.11 -11.45
C LEU A 87 -2.52 -12.13 -11.91
N THR A 88 -2.11 -13.37 -12.17
CA THR A 88 -3.03 -14.45 -12.54
C THR A 88 -4.02 -14.75 -11.42
N ALA A 89 -3.55 -14.81 -10.17
CA ALA A 89 -4.41 -15.02 -9.01
C ALA A 89 -5.36 -13.84 -8.78
N LEU A 90 -4.86 -12.60 -8.84
CA LEU A 90 -5.71 -11.41 -8.73
C LEU A 90 -6.84 -11.38 -9.76
N ARG A 91 -6.55 -11.75 -11.02
CA ARG A 91 -7.57 -11.83 -12.08
C ARG A 91 -8.59 -12.95 -11.87
N ALA A 92 -8.22 -14.01 -11.14
CA ALA A 92 -9.08 -15.15 -10.87
C ALA A 92 -9.95 -14.92 -9.62
N ASP A 93 -9.41 -14.27 -8.60
CA ASP A 93 -10.00 -14.22 -7.26
C ASP A 93 -10.70 -12.88 -6.97
N ALA A 94 -10.26 -11.77 -7.57
CA ALA A 94 -10.94 -10.50 -7.42
C ALA A 94 -12.31 -10.55 -8.11
N ARG A 95 -13.25 -9.74 -7.61
CA ARG A 95 -14.51 -9.50 -8.32
C ARG A 95 -14.19 -9.05 -9.75
N ARG A 96 -15.10 -9.33 -10.68
CA ARG A 96 -14.95 -8.89 -12.07
C ARG A 96 -16.14 -8.04 -12.44
N HIS A 97 -15.94 -6.73 -12.48
CA HIS A 97 -16.83 -5.85 -13.21
C HIS A 97 -16.44 -5.83 -14.69
N ASP A 98 -17.43 -5.89 -15.56
CA ASP A 98 -17.23 -5.73 -17.00
C ASP A 98 -17.34 -4.26 -17.44
N ASP A 99 -17.77 -3.37 -16.55
CA ASP A 99 -17.93 -1.94 -16.76
C ASP A 99 -17.24 -1.12 -15.65
N VAL A 100 -16.54 -0.06 -16.06
CA VAL A 100 -15.84 0.85 -15.16
C VAL A 100 -16.80 1.68 -14.32
N ASP A 101 -17.96 2.06 -14.88
CA ASP A 101 -18.95 2.84 -14.14
C ASP A 101 -19.58 2.00 -13.02
N GLU A 102 -19.81 0.70 -13.25
CA GLU A 102 -20.27 -0.23 -12.23
C GLU A 102 -19.23 -0.41 -11.12
N ALA A 103 -17.95 -0.60 -11.48
CA ALA A 103 -16.86 -0.74 -10.52
C ALA A 103 -16.73 0.50 -9.63
N LEU A 104 -16.75 1.71 -10.22
CA LEU A 104 -16.68 2.98 -9.49
C LEU A 104 -17.94 3.22 -8.66
N ALA A 105 -19.13 2.91 -9.18
CA ALA A 105 -20.38 3.03 -8.42
C ALA A 105 -20.37 2.18 -7.14
N GLY A 106 -19.77 0.99 -7.19
CA GLY A 106 -19.65 0.09 -6.04
C GLY A 106 -18.87 0.68 -4.87
N ILE A 107 -17.88 1.53 -5.13
CA ILE A 107 -17.02 2.14 -4.10
C ILE A 107 -17.45 3.55 -3.69
N LEU A 108 -18.39 4.17 -4.42
CA LEU A 108 -18.94 5.50 -4.10
C LEU A 108 -19.95 5.48 -2.95
N VAL A 109 -20.54 4.33 -2.66
CA VAL A 109 -21.61 4.20 -1.67
C VAL A 109 -21.03 3.63 -0.39
N GLU A 110 -21.05 4.44 0.68
CA GLU A 110 -20.72 3.94 2.01
C GLU A 110 -21.84 3.00 2.51
N PRO A 111 -21.50 1.77 2.95
CA PRO A 111 -22.47 0.89 3.59
C PRO A 111 -22.98 1.50 4.90
N VAL A 112 -24.30 1.66 5.03
CA VAL A 112 -24.94 2.23 6.24
C VAL A 112 -24.59 1.43 7.51
N ASP A 113 -24.45 0.11 7.38
CA ASP A 113 -24.05 -0.81 8.45
C ASP A 113 -22.62 -1.33 8.24
N GLY A 114 -21.69 -0.46 7.86
CA GLY A 114 -20.30 -0.81 7.59
C GLY A 114 -19.61 -1.48 8.79
N THR A 115 -18.89 -2.58 8.53
CA THR A 115 -18.19 -3.38 9.55
C THR A 115 -16.67 -3.51 9.32
N GLY A 116 -16.14 -2.76 8.36
CA GLY A 116 -14.72 -2.80 7.99
C GLY A 116 -13.77 -2.23 9.06
N VAL A 117 -12.46 -2.28 8.78
CA VAL A 117 -11.39 -1.89 9.71
C VAL A 117 -11.58 -0.49 10.29
N SER A 118 -11.88 0.51 9.46
CA SER A 118 -12.10 1.89 9.94
C SER A 118 -13.30 2.00 10.88
N HIS A 119 -14.35 1.19 10.66
CA HIS A 119 -15.53 1.14 11.55
C HIS A 119 -15.16 0.50 12.88
N PHE A 120 -14.45 -0.63 12.85
CA PHE A 120 -13.95 -1.26 14.07
C PHE A 120 -13.05 -0.30 14.86
N LEU A 121 -12.08 0.37 14.22
CA LEU A 121 -11.18 1.30 14.88
C LEU A 121 -11.92 2.49 15.50
N ARG A 122 -12.92 3.04 14.79
CA ARG A 122 -13.78 4.13 15.30
C ARG A 122 -14.67 3.70 16.46
N ASP A 123 -15.24 2.49 16.43
CA ASP A 123 -16.29 2.07 17.36
C ASP A 123 -15.80 1.22 18.52
N LYS A 124 -14.73 0.44 18.33
CA LYS A 124 -14.24 -0.56 19.30
C LYS A 124 -12.71 -0.57 19.45
N GLY A 125 -11.98 0.04 18.51
CA GLY A 125 -10.53 0.12 18.53
C GLY A 125 -9.97 0.73 19.81
N GLU A 126 -9.08 -0.03 20.42
CA GLU A 126 -8.19 0.42 21.50
C GLU A 126 -6.85 0.92 20.92
N LEU A 127 -6.07 1.66 21.71
CA LEU A 127 -4.82 2.26 21.25
C LEU A 127 -3.82 1.25 20.66
N TRP A 128 -3.77 0.02 21.17
CA TRP A 128 -2.90 -1.02 20.61
C TRP A 128 -3.33 -1.47 19.20
N HIS A 129 -4.64 -1.48 18.91
CA HIS A 129 -5.14 -1.73 17.55
C HIS A 129 -4.71 -0.64 16.57
N VAL A 130 -4.80 0.61 17.02
CA VAL A 130 -4.35 1.78 16.24
C VAL A 130 -2.85 1.72 15.97
N ARG A 131 -2.05 1.35 16.97
CA ARG A 131 -0.60 1.14 16.82
C ARG A 131 -0.27 0.03 15.82
N GLU A 132 -0.96 -1.11 15.89
CA GLU A 132 -0.77 -2.17 14.91
C GLU A 132 -1.16 -1.73 13.50
N TYR A 133 -2.29 -1.04 13.37
CA TYR A 133 -2.75 -0.51 12.08
C TYR A 133 -1.73 0.44 11.45
N ALA A 134 -1.18 1.38 12.23
CA ALA A 134 -0.16 2.31 11.76
C ALA A 134 1.17 1.60 11.44
N ALA A 135 1.61 0.65 12.29
CA ALA A 135 2.81 -0.14 12.05
C ALA A 135 2.71 -0.94 10.74
N GLN A 136 1.56 -1.58 10.51
CA GLN A 136 1.22 -2.24 9.25
C GLN A 136 1.31 -1.25 8.08
N ARG A 137 0.50 -0.19 8.11
CA ARG A 137 0.37 0.74 6.98
C ARG A 137 1.65 1.54 6.68
N SER A 138 2.60 1.60 7.62
CA SER A 138 3.91 2.25 7.42
C SER A 138 4.69 1.74 6.21
N LEU A 139 4.47 0.50 5.77
CA LEU A 139 5.15 -0.07 4.60
C LEU A 139 4.75 0.60 3.27
N TYR A 140 3.59 1.25 3.24
CA TYR A 140 3.17 2.11 2.13
C TYR A 140 3.28 3.58 2.51
N HIS A 141 2.67 4.05 3.60
CA HIS A 141 2.54 5.48 3.84
C HIS A 141 3.89 6.21 4.01
N LEU A 142 4.96 5.54 4.46
CA LEU A 142 6.29 6.18 4.52
C LEU A 142 6.95 6.38 3.13
N LYS A 143 6.29 5.95 2.05
CA LYS A 143 6.59 6.22 0.64
C LYS A 143 5.35 6.64 -0.16
N GLU A 144 4.32 7.16 0.49
CA GLU A 144 3.20 7.80 -0.21
C GLU A 144 3.71 9.09 -0.90
N ALA A 145 3.49 9.32 -2.19
CA ALA A 145 2.68 8.64 -3.21
C ALA A 145 3.54 7.92 -4.30
N ASP A 146 4.74 7.45 -3.96
CA ASP A 146 5.76 6.98 -4.91
C ASP A 146 5.26 5.91 -5.92
N PRO A 147 4.45 4.89 -5.51
CA PRO A 147 3.97 3.89 -6.47
C PRO A 147 3.04 4.45 -7.56
N HIS A 148 2.30 5.53 -7.26
CA HIS A 148 1.35 6.15 -8.17
C HIS A 148 2.07 7.04 -9.20
N ALA A 149 3.17 7.70 -8.80
CA ALA A 149 4.00 8.53 -9.67
C ALA A 149 4.49 7.80 -10.94
N TRP A 150 4.66 6.47 -10.91
CA TRP A 150 5.04 5.66 -12.08
C TRP A 150 4.05 5.75 -13.25
N VAL A 151 2.80 6.19 -13.02
CA VAL A 151 1.81 6.38 -14.07
C VAL A 151 2.05 7.67 -14.87
N LEU A 152 2.65 8.71 -14.27
CA LEU A 152 2.81 10.04 -14.89
C LEU A 152 3.54 10.04 -16.24
N PRO A 153 4.63 9.25 -16.44
CA PRO A 153 5.28 9.15 -17.74
C PRO A 153 4.43 8.45 -18.81
N ARG A 154 3.38 7.73 -18.40
CA ARG A 154 2.53 6.88 -19.25
C ARG A 154 1.20 7.52 -19.62
N LEU A 155 0.80 8.56 -18.91
CA LEU A 155 -0.38 9.37 -19.21
C LEU A 155 -0.04 10.51 -20.17
N TRP A 156 -1.08 11.03 -20.82
CA TRP A 156 -1.02 12.24 -21.64
C TRP A 156 -2.27 13.10 -21.44
N GLY A 157 -2.20 14.38 -21.85
CA GLY A 157 -3.34 15.29 -21.87
C GLY A 157 -3.97 15.54 -20.50
N ARG A 158 -5.30 15.61 -20.47
CA ARG A 158 -6.11 15.95 -19.29
C ARG A 158 -5.85 15.04 -18.10
N ALA A 159 -5.81 13.73 -18.33
CA ALA A 159 -5.52 12.75 -17.29
C ALA A 159 -4.15 12.95 -16.65
N LYS A 160 -3.11 13.25 -17.45
CA LYS A 160 -1.76 13.52 -16.94
C LYS A 160 -1.73 14.78 -16.07
N ALA A 161 -2.35 15.86 -16.55
CA ALA A 161 -2.34 17.14 -15.84
C ALA A 161 -3.05 17.02 -14.48
N ALA A 162 -4.20 16.33 -14.45
CA ALA A 162 -4.95 16.08 -13.22
C ALA A 162 -4.21 15.15 -12.26
N MET A 163 -3.65 14.04 -12.75
CA MET A 163 -2.85 13.12 -11.93
C MET A 163 -1.66 13.86 -11.29
N ALA A 164 -0.95 14.68 -12.07
CA ALA A 164 0.18 15.46 -11.56
C ALA A 164 -0.23 16.51 -10.52
N ALA A 165 -1.46 17.04 -10.60
CA ALA A 165 -1.97 17.99 -9.62
C ALA A 165 -2.26 17.32 -8.27
N VAL A 166 -2.86 16.12 -8.28
CA VAL A 166 -3.07 15.33 -7.06
C VAL A 166 -1.73 14.91 -6.45
N GLU A 167 -0.83 14.31 -7.24
CA GLU A 167 0.52 13.96 -6.77
C GLU A 167 1.28 15.15 -6.19
N PHE A 168 1.15 16.35 -6.76
CA PHE A 168 1.78 17.55 -6.22
C PHE A 168 1.28 17.87 -4.80
N ASP A 169 -0.01 17.64 -4.53
CA ASP A 169 -0.59 17.80 -3.20
C ASP A 169 -0.09 16.73 -2.23
N GLU A 170 -0.06 15.46 -2.65
CA GLU A 170 0.50 14.34 -1.87
C GLU A 170 1.98 14.58 -1.46
N TYR A 171 2.76 15.22 -2.34
CA TYR A 171 4.12 15.68 -2.05
C TYR A 171 4.16 17.04 -1.32
N GLY A 172 3.10 17.41 -0.61
CA GLY A 172 3.00 18.57 0.29
C GLY A 172 2.88 19.93 -0.42
N GLY A 173 2.56 19.95 -1.70
CA GLY A 173 2.53 21.17 -2.52
C GLY A 173 3.90 21.84 -2.62
N GLY A 174 4.97 21.05 -2.62
CA GLY A 174 6.37 21.53 -2.63
C GLY A 174 6.92 21.93 -1.25
N ARG A 175 6.20 21.64 -0.16
CA ARG A 175 6.63 21.88 1.22
C ARG A 175 7.03 20.57 1.88
N ALA A 176 8.32 20.41 2.16
CA ALA A 176 8.87 19.15 2.68
C ALA A 176 8.25 18.71 4.03
N ASP A 177 7.84 19.66 4.87
CA ASP A 177 7.17 19.42 6.15
C ASP A 177 5.71 18.96 6.01
N ARG A 178 5.15 18.98 4.79
CA ARG A 178 3.78 18.57 4.49
C ARG A 178 3.65 17.39 3.54
N VAL A 179 4.77 16.80 3.13
CA VAL A 179 4.73 15.54 2.36
C VAL A 179 3.96 14.51 3.19
N HIS A 180 2.99 13.80 2.60
CA HIS A 180 2.12 12.91 3.36
C HIS A 180 2.88 11.79 4.08
N ALA A 181 3.96 11.28 3.48
CA ALA A 181 4.89 10.37 4.17
C ALA A 181 5.53 10.96 5.42
N ARG A 182 5.79 12.28 5.45
CA ARG A 182 6.26 12.98 6.66
C ARG A 182 5.15 13.09 7.71
N LEU A 183 3.94 13.46 7.29
CA LEU A 183 2.78 13.56 8.18
C LEU A 183 2.46 12.21 8.82
N PHE A 184 2.59 11.10 8.06
CA PHE A 184 2.42 9.76 8.60
C PHE A 184 3.52 9.40 9.62
N ALA A 185 4.77 9.82 9.39
CA ALA A 185 5.85 9.64 10.37
C ALA A 185 5.57 10.43 11.67
N ASP A 186 4.97 11.62 11.58
CA ASP A 186 4.58 12.40 12.76
C ASP A 186 3.40 11.72 13.50
N LEU A 187 2.42 11.16 12.80
CA LEU A 187 1.39 10.27 13.36
C LEU A 187 2.00 9.07 14.10
N MET A 188 3.00 8.42 13.51
CA MET A 188 3.67 7.28 14.12
C MET A 188 4.40 7.68 15.40
N THR A 189 5.02 8.87 15.42
CA THR A 189 5.70 9.43 16.61
C THR A 189 4.72 9.59 17.77
N ASP A 190 3.54 10.15 17.50
CA ASP A 190 2.45 10.31 18.46
C ASP A 190 2.00 8.96 19.06
N LEU A 191 1.96 7.92 18.23
CA LEU A 191 1.63 6.55 18.66
C LEU A 191 2.78 5.83 19.41
N GLY A 192 3.96 6.46 19.51
CA GLY A 192 5.16 5.88 20.09
C GLY A 192 5.87 4.87 19.19
N LEU A 193 5.59 4.88 17.89
CA LEU A 193 6.19 3.97 16.92
C LEU A 193 7.52 4.52 16.38
N ASP A 194 8.46 3.62 16.11
CA ASP A 194 9.68 3.92 15.35
C ASP A 194 9.34 4.27 13.90
N THR A 195 9.79 5.44 13.43
CA THR A 195 9.44 6.01 12.12
C THR A 195 10.40 5.65 11.01
N ALA A 196 11.43 4.83 11.29
CA ALA A 196 12.38 4.40 10.28
C ALA A 196 11.67 3.67 9.13
N TYR A 197 12.01 4.05 7.90
CA TYR A 197 11.46 3.43 6.70
C TYR A 197 11.74 1.92 6.69
N GLY A 198 10.73 1.10 6.38
CA GLY A 198 10.82 -0.37 6.39
C GLY A 198 10.94 -1.02 7.77
N ARG A 199 10.85 -0.27 8.88
CA ARG A 199 11.05 -0.79 10.25
C ARG A 199 10.17 -1.99 10.59
N TYR A 200 8.91 -1.96 10.15
CA TYR A 200 7.92 -2.97 10.48
C TYR A 200 7.79 -4.08 9.43
N LEU A 201 8.73 -4.17 8.49
CA LEU A 201 8.70 -5.18 7.43
C LEU A 201 8.73 -6.60 8.00
N ASP A 202 9.49 -6.85 9.08
CA ASP A 202 9.48 -8.15 9.77
C ASP A 202 8.12 -8.47 10.43
N ALA A 203 7.45 -7.45 10.96
CA ALA A 203 6.22 -7.60 11.74
C ALA A 203 4.96 -7.70 10.89
N ALA A 204 4.93 -7.06 9.71
CA ALA A 204 3.79 -6.98 8.81
C ALA A 204 3.24 -8.35 8.37
N CYS A 205 1.92 -8.50 8.32
CA CYS A 205 1.28 -9.71 7.77
C CYS A 205 1.42 -9.81 6.23
N ALA A 206 1.20 -11.01 5.68
CA ALA A 206 1.25 -11.24 4.24
C ALA A 206 0.16 -10.45 3.49
N GLU A 207 -1.02 -10.32 4.08
CA GLU A 207 -2.17 -9.62 3.49
C GLU A 207 -1.88 -8.14 3.27
N LEU A 208 -1.07 -7.53 4.14
CA LEU A 208 -0.55 -6.18 3.94
C LEU A 208 0.50 -6.15 2.81
N LEU A 209 1.40 -7.12 2.74
CA LEU A 209 2.36 -7.17 1.63
C LEU A 209 1.66 -7.30 0.28
N VAL A 210 0.51 -8.00 0.22
CA VAL A 210 -0.34 -8.07 -0.98
C VAL A 210 -0.80 -6.67 -1.40
N THR A 211 -1.26 -5.81 -0.49
CA THR A 211 -1.71 -4.44 -0.84
C THR A 211 -0.56 -3.58 -1.36
N VAL A 212 0.61 -3.64 -0.71
CA VAL A 212 1.80 -2.85 -1.13
C VAL A 212 2.37 -3.35 -2.46
N ASN A 213 2.43 -4.68 -2.65
CA ASN A 213 2.92 -5.28 -3.88
C ASN A 213 1.98 -5.03 -5.06
N LEU A 214 0.67 -4.93 -4.83
CA LEU A 214 -0.31 -4.58 -5.86
C LEU A 214 -0.01 -3.22 -6.49
N MET A 215 0.27 -2.21 -5.65
CA MET A 215 0.62 -0.86 -6.11
C MET A 215 1.86 -0.88 -6.99
N SER A 216 2.90 -1.61 -6.57
CA SER A 216 4.15 -1.71 -7.33
C SER A 216 4.02 -2.55 -8.60
N LEU A 217 3.18 -3.59 -8.60
CA LEU A 217 2.85 -4.37 -9.79
C LEU A 217 2.25 -3.47 -10.88
N PHE A 218 1.25 -2.67 -10.51
CA PHE A 218 0.60 -1.73 -11.44
C PHE A 218 1.53 -0.57 -11.80
N GLY A 219 2.29 -0.07 -10.83
CA GLY A 219 3.33 0.95 -10.96
C GLY A 219 4.39 0.58 -11.98
N LEU A 220 5.03 -0.57 -11.87
CA LEU A 220 6.21 -0.90 -12.68
C LEU A 220 5.86 -1.53 -14.03
N ARG A 221 4.68 -2.15 -14.20
CA ARG A 221 4.24 -2.68 -15.49
C ARG A 221 3.44 -1.67 -16.31
N ARG A 222 4.04 -1.13 -17.39
CA ARG A 222 3.36 -0.19 -18.31
C ARG A 222 2.04 -0.71 -18.88
N SER A 223 1.93 -2.01 -19.11
CA SER A 223 0.70 -2.65 -19.58
C SER A 223 -0.45 -2.57 -18.58
N LEU A 224 -0.17 -2.31 -17.30
CA LEU A 224 -1.17 -2.21 -16.22
C LEU A 224 -1.46 -0.76 -15.82
N ARG A 225 -1.15 0.23 -16.67
CA ARG A 225 -1.40 1.66 -16.37
C ARG A 225 -2.88 1.97 -16.10
N GLY A 226 -3.81 1.28 -16.78
CA GLY A 226 -5.24 1.41 -16.51
C GLY A 226 -5.59 0.88 -15.11
N ALA A 227 -5.02 -0.26 -14.73
CA ALA A 227 -5.19 -0.83 -13.40
C ALA A 227 -4.61 0.05 -12.29
N LEU A 228 -3.48 0.74 -12.54
CA LEU A 228 -2.97 1.73 -11.59
C LEU A 228 -3.94 2.90 -11.41
N VAL A 229 -4.54 3.41 -12.51
CA VAL A 229 -5.54 4.48 -12.43
C VAL A 229 -6.80 4.00 -11.70
N GLY A 230 -7.25 2.76 -11.90
CA GLY A 230 -8.37 2.19 -11.15
C GLY A 230 -8.07 2.00 -9.66
N HIS A 231 -6.86 1.53 -9.34
CA HIS A 231 -6.37 1.47 -7.96
C HIS A 231 -6.37 2.85 -7.31
N PHE A 232 -5.79 3.85 -7.99
CA PHE A 232 -5.72 5.22 -7.50
C PHE A 232 -7.13 5.80 -7.28
N ALA A 233 -8.04 5.63 -8.24
CA ALA A 233 -9.44 6.02 -8.07
C ALA A 233 -10.09 5.36 -6.85
N THR A 234 -9.74 4.12 -6.53
CA THR A 234 -10.28 3.43 -5.36
C THR A 234 -9.83 4.07 -4.05
N VAL A 235 -8.54 4.37 -3.94
CA VAL A 235 -7.98 5.03 -2.75
C VAL A 235 -8.63 6.40 -2.56
N GLU A 236 -8.65 7.22 -3.62
CA GLU A 236 -9.17 8.59 -3.58
C GLU A 236 -10.66 8.64 -3.27
N ILE A 237 -11.47 7.75 -3.87
CA ILE A 237 -12.92 7.72 -3.63
C ILE A 237 -13.24 7.30 -2.20
N THR A 238 -12.50 6.34 -1.65
CA THR A 238 -12.80 5.75 -0.34
C THR A 238 -12.10 6.45 0.82
N SER A 239 -11.11 7.31 0.54
CA SER A 239 -10.26 7.92 1.56
C SER A 239 -11.03 8.88 2.47
N SER A 240 -11.70 9.92 1.97
CA SER A 240 -12.32 10.93 2.84
C SER A 240 -13.31 10.35 3.87
N PRO A 241 -14.24 9.45 3.51
CA PRO A 241 -15.06 8.77 4.50
C PRO A 241 -14.22 7.92 5.48
N GLY A 242 -13.26 7.13 4.98
CA GLY A 242 -12.36 6.28 5.78
C GLY A 242 -11.57 7.08 6.82
N SER A 243 -10.90 8.14 6.35
CA SER A 243 -10.09 9.08 7.12
C SER A 243 -10.92 9.78 8.18
N ARG A 244 -12.18 10.14 7.93
CA ARG A 244 -13.08 10.68 8.97
C ARG A 244 -13.24 9.73 10.15
N ARG A 245 -13.47 8.44 9.87
CA ARG A 245 -13.61 7.42 10.92
C ARG A 245 -12.29 7.18 11.65
N LEU A 246 -11.16 7.22 10.93
CA LEU A 246 -9.84 7.07 11.53
C LEU A 246 -9.47 8.28 12.41
N ALA A 247 -9.77 9.50 11.99
CA ALA A 247 -9.59 10.70 12.82
C ALA A 247 -10.41 10.64 14.12
N GLU A 248 -11.66 10.16 14.05
CA GLU A 248 -12.48 9.88 15.23
C GLU A 248 -11.86 8.79 16.13
N ALA A 249 -11.29 7.73 15.55
CA ALA A 249 -10.58 6.70 16.29
C ALA A 249 -9.32 7.26 17.00
N MET A 250 -8.55 8.11 16.33
CA MET A 250 -7.36 8.77 16.90
C MET A 250 -7.74 9.63 18.11
N ARG A 251 -8.73 10.53 17.95
CA ARG A 251 -9.26 11.36 19.04
C ARG A 251 -9.70 10.54 20.24
N ARG A 252 -10.48 9.48 20.00
CA ARG A 252 -11.06 8.66 21.06
C ARG A 252 -10.01 7.84 21.82
N THR A 253 -8.98 7.36 21.12
CA THR A 253 -7.93 6.54 21.73
C THR A 253 -6.80 7.37 22.33
N GLY A 254 -6.85 8.70 22.21
CA GLY A 254 -5.80 9.59 22.69
C GLY A 254 -4.49 9.42 21.91
N ALA A 255 -4.59 9.15 20.60
CA ALA A 255 -3.44 8.86 19.75
C ALA A 255 -2.45 10.03 19.65
N GLY A 256 -2.94 11.27 19.70
CA GLY A 256 -2.14 12.48 19.65
C GLY A 256 -2.53 13.43 18.50
N PRO A 257 -2.15 14.71 18.58
CA PRO A 257 -2.59 15.73 17.63
C PRO A 257 -2.06 15.55 16.20
N ALA A 258 -0.85 15.03 16.00
CA ALA A 258 -0.32 14.72 14.67
C ALA A 258 -1.02 13.50 14.06
N ALA A 259 -1.37 12.51 14.90
CA ALA A 259 -2.16 11.36 14.45
C ALA A 259 -3.57 11.77 13.98
N GLU A 260 -4.22 12.69 14.70
CA GLU A 260 -5.49 13.28 14.28
C GLU A 260 -5.33 14.09 13.00
N TYR A 261 -4.31 14.97 12.95
CA TYR A 261 -4.06 15.87 11.84
C TYR A 261 -3.85 15.13 10.51
N PHE A 262 -3.09 14.02 10.51
CA PHE A 262 -2.88 13.23 9.30
C PHE A 262 -4.20 12.83 8.63
N TYR A 263 -5.17 12.31 9.39
CA TYR A 263 -6.46 11.90 8.82
C TYR A 263 -7.40 13.08 8.56
N ASP A 264 -7.37 14.14 9.37
CA ASP A 264 -8.18 15.33 9.11
C ASP A 264 -7.75 16.02 7.79
N GLU A 265 -6.45 16.04 7.45
CA GLU A 265 -5.95 16.54 6.16
C GLU A 265 -6.55 15.74 4.99
N HIS A 266 -6.53 14.40 5.07
CA HIS A 266 -7.11 13.52 4.05
C HIS A 266 -8.65 13.59 3.98
N VAL A 267 -9.35 14.06 5.03
CA VAL A 267 -10.79 14.32 4.94
C VAL A 267 -11.08 15.50 4.00
N GLU A 268 -10.28 16.57 4.10
CA GLU A 268 -10.47 17.81 3.35
C GLU A 268 -9.91 17.73 1.93
N ALA A 269 -8.66 17.29 1.79
CA ALA A 269 -7.98 17.18 0.50
C ALA A 269 -8.67 16.17 -0.42
N ASP A 270 -8.93 14.95 0.10
CA ASP A 270 -9.39 13.85 -0.75
C ASP A 270 -10.85 14.00 -1.19
N ALA A 271 -11.64 14.82 -0.51
CA ALA A 271 -12.98 15.19 -1.00
C ALA A 271 -12.91 15.95 -2.33
N VAL A 272 -11.84 16.72 -2.56
CA VAL A 272 -11.57 17.38 -3.83
C VAL A 272 -10.90 16.41 -4.80
N HIS A 273 -9.95 15.60 -4.33
CA HIS A 273 -9.25 14.62 -5.17
C HIS A 273 -10.21 13.58 -5.77
N GLU A 274 -11.18 13.08 -5.01
CA GLU A 274 -12.22 12.16 -5.47
C GLU A 274 -12.90 12.67 -6.77
N GLN A 275 -13.28 13.95 -6.80
CA GLN A 275 -13.90 14.58 -7.96
C GLN A 275 -12.93 14.73 -9.13
N VAL A 276 -11.70 15.18 -8.85
CA VAL A 276 -10.64 15.35 -9.87
C VAL A 276 -10.29 14.00 -10.50
N VAL A 277 -10.17 12.95 -9.71
CA VAL A 277 -9.77 11.63 -10.17
C VAL A 277 -10.84 11.03 -11.07
N ARG A 278 -12.11 11.10 -10.68
CA ARG A 278 -13.21 10.58 -11.51
C ARG A 278 -13.38 11.37 -12.80
N HIS A 279 -13.45 12.70 -12.71
CA HIS A 279 -13.86 13.54 -13.83
C HIS A 279 -12.72 13.98 -14.74
N GLU A 280 -11.49 14.02 -14.24
CA GLU A 280 -10.32 14.45 -15.01
C GLU A 280 -9.32 13.33 -15.26
N VAL A 281 -9.01 12.48 -14.28
CA VAL A 281 -8.05 11.37 -14.47
C VAL A 281 -8.69 10.22 -15.24
N VAL A 282 -9.75 9.61 -14.70
CA VAL A 282 -10.42 8.45 -15.30
C VAL A 282 -11.11 8.83 -16.61
N ALA A 283 -11.98 9.83 -16.59
CA ALA A 283 -12.69 10.24 -17.80
C ALA A 283 -11.73 10.81 -18.86
N GLY A 284 -10.69 11.56 -18.45
CA GLY A 284 -9.65 12.04 -19.37
C GLY A 284 -8.83 10.91 -19.98
N LEU A 285 -8.57 9.82 -19.25
CA LEU A 285 -7.89 8.66 -19.77
C LEU A 285 -8.77 7.91 -20.78
N LEU A 286 -10.04 7.68 -20.45
CA LEU A 286 -10.96 6.94 -21.32
C LEU A 286 -11.36 7.70 -22.59
N GLU A 287 -11.29 9.03 -22.57
CA GLU A 287 -11.47 9.86 -23.76
C GLU A 287 -10.36 9.60 -24.80
N VAL A 288 -9.12 9.38 -24.35
CA VAL A 288 -7.95 9.16 -25.21
C VAL A 288 -7.70 7.67 -25.48
N GLU A 289 -7.92 6.83 -24.47
CA GLU A 289 -7.59 5.41 -24.44
C GLU A 289 -8.78 4.55 -23.93
N PRO A 290 -9.92 4.52 -24.64
CA PRO A 290 -11.14 3.85 -24.17
C PRO A 290 -10.97 2.32 -23.98
N HIS A 291 -9.98 1.73 -24.64
CA HIS A 291 -9.64 0.31 -24.48
C HIS A 291 -9.15 -0.07 -23.07
N LEU A 292 -8.81 0.91 -22.22
CA LEU A 292 -8.36 0.69 -20.84
C LEU A 292 -9.50 0.55 -19.83
N ALA A 293 -10.78 0.68 -20.21
CA ALA A 293 -11.90 0.60 -19.29
C ALA A 293 -11.89 -0.68 -18.43
N ALA A 294 -11.63 -1.83 -19.05
CA ALA A 294 -11.54 -3.11 -18.34
C ALA A 294 -10.32 -3.18 -17.40
N ASP A 295 -9.21 -2.53 -17.75
CA ASP A 295 -8.03 -2.47 -16.88
C ASP A 295 -8.31 -1.56 -15.66
N ILE A 296 -9.02 -0.44 -15.84
CA ILE A 296 -9.44 0.44 -14.73
C ILE A 296 -10.38 -0.32 -13.79
N ALA A 297 -11.41 -0.99 -14.32
CA ALA A 297 -12.31 -1.82 -13.51
C ALA A 297 -11.54 -2.90 -12.73
N PHE A 298 -10.59 -3.59 -13.39
CA PHE A 298 -9.72 -4.57 -12.73
C PHE A 298 -8.85 -3.95 -11.63
N GLY A 299 -8.35 -2.72 -11.83
CA GLY A 299 -7.61 -1.98 -10.80
C GLY A 299 -8.43 -1.72 -9.55
N VAL A 300 -9.71 -1.35 -9.72
CA VAL A 300 -10.66 -1.18 -8.62
C VAL A 300 -10.89 -2.51 -7.90
N ASP A 301 -11.24 -3.54 -8.67
CA ASP A 301 -11.58 -4.86 -8.16
C ASP A 301 -10.43 -5.50 -7.38
N ALA A 302 -9.22 -5.44 -7.91
CA ALA A 302 -8.03 -6.00 -7.26
C ALA A 302 -7.68 -5.23 -5.98
N THR A 303 -7.92 -3.91 -5.94
CA THR A 303 -7.68 -3.10 -4.76
C THR A 303 -8.68 -3.43 -3.65
N VAL A 304 -9.97 -3.47 -3.96
CA VAL A 304 -11.02 -3.88 -3.00
C VAL A 304 -10.75 -5.28 -2.48
N PHE A 305 -10.43 -6.24 -3.36
CA PHE A 305 -10.08 -7.60 -2.95
C PHE A 305 -8.89 -7.66 -1.99
N ALA A 306 -7.81 -6.93 -2.27
CA ALA A 306 -6.63 -6.91 -1.41
C ALA A 306 -6.92 -6.26 -0.05
N GLU A 307 -7.68 -5.17 -0.04
CA GLU A 307 -8.10 -4.47 1.18
C GLU A 307 -9.07 -5.29 2.03
N ASP A 308 -10.02 -6.00 1.41
CA ASP A 308 -10.93 -6.91 2.10
C ASP A 308 -10.17 -8.05 2.79
N ARG A 309 -9.19 -8.65 2.10
CA ARG A 309 -8.33 -9.70 2.69
C ARG A 309 -7.54 -9.20 3.89
N LEU A 310 -6.98 -7.99 3.79
CA LEU A 310 -6.30 -7.35 4.92
C LEU A 310 -7.30 -7.11 6.06
N GLY A 311 -8.47 -6.57 5.75
CA GLY A 311 -9.50 -6.28 6.73
C GLY A 311 -10.00 -7.51 7.46
N GLU A 312 -10.31 -8.59 6.74
CA GLU A 312 -10.68 -9.89 7.32
C GLU A 312 -9.62 -10.39 8.29
N ARG A 313 -8.34 -10.31 7.91
CA ARG A 313 -7.22 -10.73 8.76
C ARG A 313 -7.14 -9.91 10.04
N LEU A 314 -7.13 -8.58 9.92
CA LEU A 314 -7.03 -7.66 11.05
C LEU A 314 -8.19 -7.87 12.03
N LEU A 315 -9.42 -7.87 11.52
CA LEU A 315 -10.63 -7.99 12.32
C LEU A 315 -10.73 -9.35 13.01
N ALA A 316 -10.28 -10.44 12.37
CA ALA A 316 -10.28 -11.77 12.96
C ALA A 316 -9.34 -11.89 14.17
N ASP A 317 -8.12 -11.34 14.07
CA ASP A 317 -7.16 -11.38 15.18
C ASP A 317 -7.55 -10.42 16.31
N TRP A 318 -7.94 -9.19 15.96
CA TRP A 318 -8.40 -8.19 16.93
C TRP A 318 -9.67 -8.62 17.66
N GLY A 319 -10.66 -9.16 16.94
CA GLY A 319 -11.88 -9.70 17.54
C GLY A 319 -11.63 -10.88 18.49
N ALA A 320 -10.49 -11.57 18.33
CA ALA A 320 -10.04 -12.63 19.23
C ALA A 320 -9.03 -12.15 20.30
N GLY A 321 -8.79 -10.85 20.42
CA GLY A 321 -7.86 -10.26 21.38
C GLY A 321 -6.39 -10.62 21.13
N ARG A 322 -6.02 -10.87 19.86
CA ARG A 322 -4.65 -11.18 19.44
C ARG A 322 -4.09 -10.10 18.52
N SER A 323 -2.77 -10.03 18.48
CA SER A 323 -2.06 -9.21 17.51
C SER A 323 -2.30 -9.72 16.09
N SER A 324 -2.51 -8.78 15.17
CA SER A 324 -2.57 -9.04 13.73
C SER A 324 -1.18 -9.10 13.07
N LEU A 325 -0.16 -8.63 13.76
CA LEU A 325 1.24 -8.68 13.33
C LEU A 325 1.80 -10.09 13.49
N ARG A 326 2.73 -10.46 12.61
CA ARG A 326 3.53 -11.70 12.74
C ARG A 326 4.42 -11.67 13.97
N THR A 327 4.98 -10.50 14.26
CA THR A 327 5.76 -10.23 15.46
C THR A 327 5.06 -9.10 16.19
N PRO A 328 4.34 -9.40 17.30
CA PRO A 328 3.63 -8.39 18.06
C PRO A 328 4.55 -7.25 18.50
N LEU A 329 4.02 -6.02 18.55
CA LEU A 329 4.76 -4.89 19.10
C LEU A 329 5.11 -5.20 20.58
N SER A 330 6.34 -4.86 20.98
CA SER A 330 6.78 -5.01 22.37
C SER A 330 5.80 -4.34 23.34
N GLN A 331 5.45 -5.01 24.43
CA GLN A 331 4.50 -4.50 25.43
C GLN A 331 4.97 -3.25 26.20
N GLU A 332 6.17 -2.72 25.93
CA GLU A 332 6.70 -1.52 26.59
C GLU A 332 5.82 -0.26 26.37
N PHE A 333 4.89 -0.30 25.41
CA PHE A 333 3.91 0.77 25.18
C PHE A 333 2.67 0.75 26.10
N ALA A 334 2.58 -0.20 27.05
CA ALA A 334 1.43 -0.34 27.94
C ALA A 334 1.46 0.56 29.20
N HIS A 335 2.55 1.30 29.45
CA HIS A 335 2.77 2.00 30.73
C HIS A 335 3.11 3.50 30.67
N ALA A 336 2.92 4.17 29.54
CA ALA A 336 2.85 5.63 29.56
C ALA A 336 1.39 6.04 29.85
N SER A 337 1.05 6.07 31.15
CA SER A 337 -0.21 6.64 31.68
C SER A 337 -0.15 8.15 31.79
#